data_AF-A0A6J1CL63-F1
#
_entry.id   AF-A0A6J1CL63-F1
#
_cell.length_a   1.000
_cell.length_b   1.000
_cell.length_c   1.000
_cell.angle_alpha   90.00
_cell.angle_beta   90.00
_cell.angle_gamma   90.00
#
_symmetry.space_group_name_H-M   'P 1'
#
loop_
_entity.id
_entity.type
_entity.pdbx_description
1 polymer ?
#
loop_
_entity_poly.entity_id
_entity_poly.type
_entity_poly.pdbx_seq_one_letter_code
_entity_poly.pdbx_strand_id
1 'polypeptide(L)'
;MFVYILPPFLTENKKLSVKGEEKRSLLMAVIFKAICVFIFLSLLAKGGWGCSMEDLAIRQTPTGEMVNGKREWRVRISNECKNCTQLNVRFKCGGFKTAKAIKLTILAKMGAQCVVNAGLPIYSSIPITFTYAWDPLFNFTPFFSQVVCS
;
A
#
# COMPACT_ATOMS: atom_id res chain seq x y z
N MET A 1 15.48 -77.33 -43.43
CA MET A 1 14.16 -76.72 -43.22
C MET A 1 14.32 -75.67 -42.14
N PHE A 2 14.19 -74.39 -42.51
CA PHE A 2 14.40 -73.23 -41.64
C PHE A 2 13.30 -73.13 -40.59
N VAL A 3 13.66 -72.90 -39.33
CA VAL A 3 12.81 -72.13 -38.41
C VAL A 3 13.72 -71.15 -37.67
N TYR A 4 13.69 -69.90 -38.11
CA TYR A 4 14.19 -68.75 -37.36
C TYR A 4 13.23 -68.48 -36.21
N ILE A 5 13.73 -68.40 -34.97
CA ILE A 5 13.00 -67.74 -33.88
C ILE A 5 13.78 -66.47 -33.52
N LEU A 6 13.10 -65.34 -33.72
CA LEU A 6 13.56 -63.96 -33.47
C LEU A 6 13.88 -63.72 -31.97
N PRO A 7 14.80 -62.77 -31.67
CA PRO A 7 15.28 -62.50 -30.30
C PRO A 7 14.28 -61.66 -29.47
N PRO A 8 14.45 -61.64 -28.12
CA PRO A 8 13.50 -61.06 -27.16
C PRO A 8 13.64 -59.52 -27.04
N PHE A 9 13.55 -58.79 -28.16
CA PHE A 9 13.84 -57.34 -28.19
C PHE A 9 12.63 -56.44 -27.91
N LEU A 10 11.41 -56.99 -27.80
CA LEU A 10 10.16 -56.22 -27.69
C LEU A 10 9.68 -55.94 -26.24
N THR A 11 10.24 -56.60 -25.23
CA THR A 11 9.77 -56.49 -23.83
C THR A 11 10.45 -55.37 -23.03
N GLU A 12 11.72 -55.05 -23.27
CA GLU A 12 12.43 -53.98 -22.56
C GLU A 12 11.96 -52.57 -22.95
N ASN A 13 11.73 -52.34 -24.24
CA ASN A 13 11.31 -51.03 -24.77
C ASN A 13 9.94 -50.58 -24.21
N LYS A 14 9.00 -51.52 -24.06
CA LYS A 14 7.67 -51.24 -23.48
C LYS A 14 7.74 -50.88 -21.99
N LYS A 15 8.62 -51.54 -21.23
CA LYS A 15 8.82 -51.29 -19.80
C LYS A 15 9.48 -49.92 -19.54
N LEU A 16 10.37 -49.51 -20.42
CA LEU A 16 11.01 -48.19 -20.37
C LEU A 16 10.02 -47.05 -20.70
N SER A 17 9.14 -47.26 -21.68
CA SER A 17 8.07 -46.32 -22.06
C SER A 17 7.06 -46.12 -20.92
N VAL A 18 6.58 -47.22 -20.32
CA VAL A 18 5.64 -47.17 -19.17
C VAL A 18 6.29 -46.49 -17.96
N LYS A 19 7.56 -46.76 -17.68
CA LYS A 19 8.30 -46.10 -16.59
C LYS A 19 8.57 -44.61 -16.86
N GLY A 20 8.67 -44.21 -18.13
CA GLY A 20 8.76 -42.82 -18.56
C GLY A 20 7.44 -42.06 -18.36
N GLU A 21 6.31 -42.67 -18.72
CA GLU A 21 4.97 -42.12 -18.50
C GLU A 21 4.59 -42.04 -17.01
N GLU A 22 4.96 -43.05 -16.22
CA GLU A 22 4.78 -43.05 -14.76
C GLU A 22 5.57 -41.92 -14.10
N LYS A 23 6.85 -41.74 -14.48
CA LYS A 23 7.69 -40.62 -14.02
C LYS A 23 7.14 -39.26 -14.43
N ARG A 24 6.59 -39.14 -15.64
CA ARG A 24 5.92 -37.91 -16.09
C ARG A 24 4.66 -37.63 -15.26
N SER A 25 3.83 -38.65 -14.99
CA SER A 25 2.65 -38.52 -14.14
C SER A 25 3.00 -38.11 -12.70
N LEU A 26 4.03 -38.74 -12.12
CA LEU A 26 4.58 -38.38 -10.81
C LEU A 26 5.12 -36.94 -10.79
N LEU A 27 5.83 -36.52 -11.83
CA LEU A 27 6.37 -35.17 -11.96
C LEU A 27 5.23 -34.13 -12.02
N MET A 28 4.19 -34.39 -12.79
CA MET A 28 3.02 -33.49 -12.87
C MET A 28 2.29 -33.38 -11.53
N ALA A 29 2.14 -34.49 -10.79
CA ALA A 29 1.52 -34.49 -9.47
C ALA A 29 2.37 -33.72 -8.43
N VAL A 30 3.70 -33.84 -8.48
CA VAL A 30 4.62 -33.08 -7.61
C VAL A 30 4.57 -31.59 -7.92
N ILE A 31 4.58 -31.21 -9.21
CA ILE A 31 4.48 -29.82 -9.64
C ILE A 31 3.14 -29.22 -9.21
N PHE A 32 2.02 -29.92 -9.41
CA PHE A 32 0.70 -29.44 -8.98
C PHE A 32 0.66 -29.21 -7.47
N LYS A 33 1.17 -30.15 -6.66
CA LYS A 33 1.25 -29.99 -5.20
C LYS A 33 2.14 -28.81 -4.80
N ALA A 34 3.30 -28.64 -5.44
CA ALA A 34 4.19 -27.52 -5.19
C ALA A 34 3.54 -26.17 -5.55
N ILE A 35 2.83 -26.09 -6.67
CA ILE A 35 2.06 -24.90 -7.08
C ILE A 35 0.94 -24.62 -6.07
N CYS A 36 0.19 -25.64 -5.65
CA CYS A 36 -0.87 -25.47 -4.65
C CYS A 36 -0.32 -24.94 -3.32
N VAL A 37 0.83 -25.46 -2.86
CA VAL A 37 1.50 -24.97 -1.64
C VAL A 37 1.98 -23.53 -1.82
N PHE A 38 2.55 -23.17 -2.97
CA PHE A 38 2.99 -21.81 -3.26
C PHE A 38 1.82 -20.81 -3.35
N ILE A 39 0.71 -21.22 -3.95
CA ILE A 39 -0.53 -20.44 -3.98
C ILE A 39 -1.08 -20.29 -2.56
N PHE A 40 -1.16 -21.36 -1.77
CA PHE A 40 -1.60 -21.27 -0.38
C PHE A 40 -0.69 -20.37 0.47
N LEU A 41 0.63 -20.50 0.31
CA LEU A 41 1.60 -19.69 1.04
C LEU A 41 1.52 -18.21 0.64
N SER A 42 1.30 -17.90 -0.65
CA SER A 42 1.10 -16.53 -1.11
C SER A 42 -0.26 -15.94 -0.70
N LEU A 43 -1.29 -16.78 -0.52
CA LEU A 43 -2.57 -16.36 0.07
C LEU A 43 -2.43 -16.08 1.58
N LEU A 44 -1.63 -16.85 2.31
CA LEU A 44 -1.29 -16.56 3.71
C LEU A 44 -0.38 -15.32 3.85
N ALA A 45 0.46 -15.06 2.85
CA ALA A 45 1.31 -13.86 2.79
C ALA A 45 0.53 -12.58 2.38
N LYS A 46 -0.75 -12.68 1.98
CA LYS A 46 -1.65 -11.52 1.88
C LYS A 46 -2.18 -11.15 3.27
N GLY A 47 -1.25 -10.68 4.10
CA GLY A 47 -1.52 -10.22 5.46
C GLY A 47 -0.82 -8.90 5.75
N GLY A 48 -0.78 -7.98 4.78
CA GLY A 48 -0.29 -6.60 4.94
C GLY A 48 -1.39 -5.56 4.73
N TRP A 49 -2.64 -5.88 5.09
CA TRP A 49 -3.84 -5.11 4.70
C TRP A 49 -4.37 -4.27 5.88
N GLY A 50 -3.48 -3.72 6.69
CA GLY A 50 -3.85 -2.79 7.76
C GLY A 50 -3.66 -1.36 7.28
N CYS A 51 -4.61 -0.47 7.58
CA CYS A 51 -4.38 0.95 7.38
C CYS A 51 -3.31 1.45 8.36
N SER A 52 -2.43 2.31 7.90
CA SER A 52 -1.39 2.94 8.70
C SER A 52 -1.43 4.46 8.52
N MET A 53 -0.58 5.17 9.27
CA MET A 53 -0.38 6.61 9.09
C MET A 53 0.13 6.96 7.69
N GLU A 54 0.81 6.04 7.02
CA GLU A 54 1.38 6.25 5.68
C GLU A 54 0.28 6.41 4.62
N ASP A 55 -0.94 5.93 4.91
CA ASP A 55 -2.11 6.17 4.07
C ASP A 55 -2.63 7.62 4.14
N LEU A 56 -2.05 8.48 4.99
CA LEU A 56 -2.34 9.92 4.96
C LEU A 56 -1.50 10.61 3.90
N ALA A 57 -2.11 10.90 2.75
CA ALA A 57 -1.48 11.67 1.70
C ALA A 57 -1.66 13.17 1.91
N ILE A 58 -0.54 13.91 1.92
CA ILE A 58 -0.51 15.37 1.99
C ILE A 58 -0.03 15.91 0.65
N ARG A 59 -0.90 16.62 -0.07
CA ARG A 59 -0.58 17.23 -1.36
C ARG A 59 -0.63 18.74 -1.23
N GLN A 60 0.39 19.40 -1.77
CA GLN A 60 0.51 20.86 -1.74
C GLN A 60 0.67 21.39 -3.15
N THR A 61 -0.19 22.32 -3.56
CA THR A 61 -0.16 22.93 -4.89
C THR A 61 -0.19 24.45 -4.78
N PRO A 62 0.58 25.19 -5.60
CA PRO A 62 0.50 26.65 -5.62
C PRO A 62 -0.90 27.07 -6.09
N THR A 63 -1.47 28.11 -5.49
CA THR A 63 -2.77 28.66 -5.96
C THR A 63 -2.60 29.71 -7.04
N GLY A 64 -1.40 30.27 -7.18
CA GLY A 64 -1.11 31.42 -8.06
C GLY A 64 -1.21 32.77 -7.33
N GLU A 65 -1.85 32.79 -6.15
CA GLU A 65 -2.03 34.00 -5.35
C GLU A 65 -0.80 34.33 -4.50
N MET A 66 -0.65 35.62 -4.19
CA MET A 66 0.37 36.15 -3.27
C MET A 66 -0.32 36.85 -2.10
N VAL A 67 0.01 36.45 -0.86
CA VAL A 67 -0.51 37.06 0.36
C VAL A 67 0.66 37.64 1.14
N ASN A 68 0.67 38.95 1.36
CA ASN A 68 1.75 39.70 2.01
C ASN A 68 3.14 39.35 1.42
N GLY A 69 3.23 39.28 0.09
CA GLY A 69 4.48 38.95 -0.62
C GLY A 69 4.93 37.49 -0.48
N LYS A 70 4.12 36.60 0.09
CA LYS A 70 4.38 35.16 0.17
C LYS A 70 3.46 34.40 -0.78
N ARG A 71 4.01 33.35 -1.41
CA ARG A 71 3.21 32.45 -2.26
C ARG A 71 2.16 31.73 -1.42
N GLU A 72 0.95 31.68 -1.94
CA GLU A 72 -0.13 30.88 -1.36
C GLU A 72 -0.11 29.44 -1.89
N TRP A 73 -0.26 28.51 -0.96
CA TRP A 73 -0.29 27.07 -1.18
C TRP A 73 -1.62 26.50 -0.70
N ARG A 74 -2.22 25.64 -1.52
CA ARG A 74 -3.35 24.80 -1.14
C ARG A 74 -2.83 23.46 -0.65
N VAL A 75 -3.18 23.11 0.58
CA VAL A 75 -2.90 21.80 1.18
C VAL A 75 -4.17 20.96 1.10
N ARG A 76 -4.04 19.73 0.62
CA ARG A 76 -5.07 18.70 0.65
C ARG A 76 -4.54 17.48 1.40
N ILE A 77 -5.21 17.12 2.48
CA ILE A 77 -4.93 15.94 3.31
C ILE A 77 -6.02 14.92 3.02
N SER A 78 -5.63 13.73 2.56
CA SER A 78 -6.56 12.63 2.30
C SER A 78 -6.13 11.36 2.99
N ASN A 79 -7.10 10.62 3.51
CA ASN A 79 -6.92 9.24 3.96
C ASN A 79 -7.13 8.31 2.75
N GLU A 80 -6.04 7.74 2.23
CA GLU A 80 -6.07 6.83 1.08
C GLU A 80 -6.52 5.41 1.49
N CYS A 81 -6.64 5.14 2.80
CA CYS A 81 -7.16 3.87 3.28
C CYS A 81 -8.69 3.84 3.32
N LYS A 82 -9.29 2.95 2.53
CA LYS A 82 -10.74 2.95 2.30
C LYS A 82 -11.57 2.41 3.47
N ASN A 83 -11.03 1.48 4.24
CA ASN A 83 -11.79 0.67 5.20
C ASN A 83 -11.64 1.14 6.65
N CYS A 84 -10.79 2.13 6.91
CA CYS A 84 -10.60 2.68 8.24
C CYS A 84 -10.59 4.19 8.19
N THR A 85 -10.95 4.79 9.31
CA THR A 85 -10.90 6.23 9.50
C THR A 85 -9.70 6.60 10.35
N GLN A 86 -9.01 7.68 9.99
CA GLN A 86 -7.90 8.18 10.78
C GLN A 86 -8.32 9.44 11.54
N LEU A 87 -8.21 9.42 12.86
CA LEU A 87 -8.53 10.55 13.73
C LEU A 87 -7.33 10.97 14.56
N ASN A 88 -7.44 12.08 15.28
CA ASN A 88 -6.37 12.63 16.11
C ASN A 88 -5.03 12.78 15.33
N VAL A 89 -5.12 13.14 14.05
CA VAL A 89 -3.96 13.26 13.16
C VAL A 89 -3.10 14.44 13.58
N ARG A 90 -1.80 14.17 13.79
CA ARG A 90 -0.82 15.19 14.18
C ARG A 90 0.37 15.24 13.25
N PHE A 91 0.75 16.46 12.88
CA PHE A 91 1.89 16.75 12.02
C PHE A 91 3.02 17.43 12.79
N LYS A 92 4.26 17.18 12.38
CA LYS A 92 5.40 18.01 12.77
C LYS A 92 5.22 19.37 12.10
N CYS A 93 5.15 20.43 12.90
CA CYS A 93 5.03 21.80 12.38
C CYS A 93 5.87 22.81 13.18
N GLY A 94 6.99 22.34 13.74
CA GLY A 94 8.03 23.21 14.28
C GLY A 94 8.53 24.17 13.20
N GLY A 95 8.61 25.46 13.55
CA GLY A 95 8.98 26.51 12.60
C GLY A 95 7.90 26.88 11.57
N PHE A 96 6.77 26.15 11.51
CA PHE A 96 5.66 26.54 10.64
C PHE A 96 5.11 27.89 11.05
N LYS A 97 4.94 28.75 10.05
CA LYS A 97 4.41 30.09 10.16
C LYS A 97 3.67 30.37 8.85
N THR A 98 2.76 31.32 8.86
CA THR A 98 2.04 31.72 7.66
C THR A 98 1.60 33.17 7.73
N ALA A 99 1.61 33.85 6.59
CA ALA A 99 1.07 35.20 6.44
C ALA A 99 -0.47 35.22 6.28
N LYS A 100 -1.10 34.06 6.07
CA LYS A 100 -2.55 33.91 5.92
C LYS A 100 -3.11 33.18 7.12
N ALA A 101 -4.11 33.75 7.79
CA ALA A 101 -4.76 33.10 8.92
C ALA A 101 -5.44 31.78 8.48
N ILE A 102 -5.21 30.72 9.25
CA ILE A 102 -5.85 29.41 9.06
C ILE A 102 -6.85 29.23 10.19
N LYS A 103 -8.06 28.73 9.87
CA LYS A 103 -9.04 28.38 10.91
C LYS A 103 -8.46 27.30 11.83
N LEU A 104 -8.48 27.55 13.14
CA LEU A 104 -7.94 26.63 14.15
C LEU A 104 -8.66 25.28 14.16
N THR A 105 -9.91 25.23 13.70
CA THR A 105 -10.66 23.98 13.51
C THR A 105 -10.09 23.10 12.40
N ILE A 106 -9.33 23.66 11.46
CA ILE A 106 -8.71 22.91 10.35
C ILE A 106 -7.26 22.55 10.67
N LEU A 107 -6.48 23.50 11.19
CA LEU A 107 -5.10 23.27 11.61
C LEU A 107 -4.78 24.14 12.83
N ALA A 108 -4.60 23.51 13.98
CA ALA A 108 -4.20 24.17 15.23
C ALA A 108 -2.74 23.85 15.54
N LYS A 109 -1.89 24.88 15.70
CA LYS A 109 -0.49 24.72 16.11
C LYS A 109 -0.36 24.73 17.64
N MET A 110 0.17 23.65 18.20
CA MET A 110 0.44 23.45 19.63
C MET A 110 1.94 23.21 19.82
N GLY A 111 2.70 24.27 20.09
CA GLY A 111 4.16 24.20 20.18
C GLY A 111 4.79 23.80 18.85
N ALA A 112 5.43 22.63 18.80
CA ALA A 112 6.07 22.07 17.60
C ALA A 112 5.18 21.09 16.81
N GLN A 113 3.95 20.83 17.29
CA GLN A 113 3.01 19.90 16.68
C GLN A 113 1.78 20.65 16.17
N CYS A 114 1.15 20.13 15.12
CA CYS A 114 -0.11 20.64 14.62
C CYS A 114 -1.17 19.56 14.68
N VAL A 115 -2.36 19.91 15.16
CA VAL A 115 -3.55 19.06 15.17
C VAL A 115 -4.39 19.41 13.96
N VAL A 116 -4.71 18.40 13.15
CA VAL A 116 -5.53 18.54 11.94
C VAL A 116 -6.99 18.30 12.29
N ASN A 117 -7.90 19.06 11.67
CA ASN A 117 -9.35 18.89 11.77
C ASN A 117 -9.86 18.87 13.23
N ALA A 118 -9.23 19.62 14.13
CA ALA A 118 -9.50 19.59 15.57
C ALA A 118 -9.45 18.18 16.21
N GLY A 119 -8.70 17.25 15.62
CA GLY A 119 -8.63 15.85 16.03
C GLY A 119 -9.79 14.98 15.55
N LEU A 120 -10.78 15.56 14.87
CA LEU A 120 -11.91 14.84 14.30
C LEU A 120 -11.47 13.90 13.17
N PRO A 121 -12.30 12.89 12.84
CA PRO A 121 -11.94 11.87 11.87
C PRO A 121 -11.73 12.44 10.46
N ILE A 122 -10.75 11.89 9.74
CA ILE A 122 -10.50 12.09 8.32
C ILE A 122 -10.97 10.83 7.60
N TYR A 123 -12.17 10.92 7.02
CA TYR A 123 -12.77 9.85 6.22
C TYR A 123 -12.06 9.74 4.87
N SER A 124 -12.03 8.53 4.31
CA SER A 124 -11.42 8.27 3.00
C SER A 124 -12.08 9.04 1.86
N SER A 125 -13.38 9.32 2.00
CA SER A 125 -14.18 10.08 1.03
C SER A 125 -14.11 11.60 1.20
N ILE A 126 -13.68 12.10 2.36
CA ILE A 126 -13.77 13.53 2.71
C ILE A 126 -12.38 14.06 3.08
N PRO A 127 -11.63 14.61 2.11
CA PRO A 127 -10.31 15.19 2.37
C PRO A 127 -10.43 16.54 3.10
N ILE A 128 -9.43 16.84 3.93
CA ILE A 128 -9.31 18.14 4.59
C ILE A 128 -8.48 19.07 3.70
N THR A 129 -8.99 20.27 3.45
CA THR A 129 -8.31 21.26 2.59
C THR A 129 -8.19 22.60 3.30
N PHE A 130 -7.03 23.24 3.20
CA PHE A 130 -6.82 24.63 3.63
C PHE A 130 -5.77 25.32 2.76
N THR A 131 -5.65 26.63 2.91
CA THR A 131 -4.59 27.42 2.25
C THR A 131 -3.70 28.08 3.29
N TYR A 132 -2.42 28.22 2.98
CA TYR A 132 -1.48 28.99 3.77
C TYR A 132 -0.58 29.79 2.84
N ALA A 133 -0.07 30.93 3.31
CA ALA A 133 0.90 31.72 2.58
C ALA A 133 2.25 31.69 3.29
N TRP A 134 3.27 31.15 2.63
CA TRP A 134 4.63 31.05 3.14
C TRP A 134 5.60 30.76 2.00
N ASP A 135 6.87 31.11 2.19
CA ASP A 135 7.94 30.87 1.23
C ASP A 135 9.24 30.60 2.02
N PRO A 136 9.87 29.41 1.88
CA PRO A 136 9.63 28.31 0.92
C PRO A 136 8.42 27.41 1.25
N LEU A 137 8.10 26.43 0.40
CA LEU A 137 7.08 25.41 0.69
C LEU A 137 7.37 24.73 2.04
N PHE A 138 6.37 24.62 2.92
CA PHE A 138 6.54 23.95 4.21
C PHE A 138 6.32 22.44 4.09
N ASN A 139 7.21 21.62 4.66
CA ASN A 139 7.07 20.17 4.65
C ASN A 139 6.27 19.69 5.87
N PHE A 140 4.99 19.35 5.67
CA PHE A 140 4.18 18.72 6.70
C PHE A 140 4.48 17.21 6.74
N THR A 141 4.90 16.71 7.90
CA THR A 141 5.15 15.28 8.09
C THR A 141 4.22 14.74 9.17
N PRO A 142 3.35 13.77 8.86
CA PRO A 142 2.57 13.09 9.88
C PRO A 142 3.50 12.29 10.78
N PHE A 143 3.23 12.30 12.09
CA PHE A 143 3.98 11.48 13.05
C PHE A 143 3.05 10.72 14.00
N PHE A 144 1.75 11.00 13.97
CA PHE A 144 0.77 10.30 14.77
C PHE A 144 -0.61 10.35 14.11
N SER A 145 -1.29 9.21 14.13
CA SER A 145 -2.72 9.08 13.84
C SER A 145 -3.28 7.90 14.64
N GLN A 146 -4.57 7.97 14.96
CA GLN A 146 -5.31 6.83 15.49
C GLN A 146 -6.14 6.24 14.36
N VAL A 147 -5.92 4.96 14.07
CA VAL A 147 -6.63 4.22 13.02
C VAL A 147 -7.78 3.46 13.66
N VAL A 148 -9.00 3.70 13.19
CA VAL A 148 -10.20 2.98 13.62
C VAL A 148 -10.83 2.30 12.42
N CYS A 149 -10.86 0.97 12.47
CA CYS A 149 -11.41 0.10 11.44
C CYS A 149 -12.73 -0.51 11.94
N SER A 150 -13.64 -0.82 11.02
CA SER A 150 -14.93 -1.46 11.29
C SER A 150 -15.02 -2.83 10.64
#